data_AF-A0A2V5KHD8-F1
#
_entry.id   AF-A0A2V5KHD8-F1
#
_cell.length_a   1.000
_cell.length_b   1.000
_cell.length_c   1.000
_cell.angle_alpha   90.00
_cell.angle_beta   90.00
_cell.angle_gamma   90.00
#
_symmetry.space_group_name_H-M   'P 1'
#
loop_
_entity.id
_entity.type
_entity.pdbx_description
1 polymer ?
#
loop_
_entity_poly.entity_id
_entity_poly.type
_entity_poly.pdbx_seq_one_letter_code
_entity_poly.pdbx_strand_id
1 'polypeptide(L)'
;MAVSIALRTLLNQSIDYAGMFPPCNLGLEAALKNHAQYVRSVDSWMLGGFVLSIEQFDAAKQLLSEFDPLHTLRVAALGPKTATADAFLDALDDIDAAIRSFARYDVDLISINHLEMLLPPDVELAVLKEAKAILGDLPVFWEAPSDRAQQTIALVAGHNSDEEVATFGYKLRTGGVTADAFPTSAQIADALVTPATHQLPIKFTAGLHHPIRQFRDEVKT
;
A
#
# COMPACT_ATOMS: atom_id res chain seq x y z
N MET A 1 -7.11 28.36 -3.87
CA MET A 1 -6.26 28.54 -5.06
C MET A 1 -6.67 27.53 -6.11
N ALA A 2 -6.64 27.87 -7.40
CA ALA A 2 -6.91 26.89 -8.45
C ALA A 2 -5.76 25.88 -8.52
N VAL A 3 -6.06 24.59 -8.34
CA VAL A 3 -5.10 23.49 -8.52
C VAL A 3 -4.95 23.23 -10.03
N SER A 4 -3.72 23.13 -10.54
CA SER A 4 -3.51 22.84 -11.95
C SER A 4 -4.03 21.45 -12.32
N ILE A 5 -4.47 21.26 -13.57
CA ILE A 5 -4.95 19.95 -14.05
C ILE A 5 -3.87 18.87 -13.84
N ALA A 6 -2.61 19.19 -14.17
CA ALA A 6 -1.50 18.26 -14.00
C ALA A 6 -1.32 17.82 -12.52
N LEU A 7 -1.38 18.76 -11.58
CA LEU A 7 -1.28 18.44 -10.16
C LEU A 7 -2.50 17.65 -9.67
N ARG A 8 -3.69 18.01 -10.17
CA ARG A 8 -4.92 17.27 -9.88
C ARG A 8 -4.82 15.82 -10.34
N THR A 9 -4.33 15.58 -11.56
CA THR A 9 -4.12 14.24 -12.10
C THR A 9 -3.08 13.47 -11.29
N LEU A 10 -1.96 14.11 -10.94
CA LEU A 10 -0.88 13.46 -10.18
C LEU A 10 -1.33 13.01 -8.80
N LEU A 11 -2.06 13.86 -8.08
CA LEU A 11 -2.41 13.61 -6.68
C LEU A 11 -3.75 12.91 -6.49
N ASN A 12 -4.55 12.74 -7.55
CA ASN A 12 -5.86 12.13 -7.43
C ASN A 12 -5.75 10.72 -6.86
N GLN A 13 -6.28 10.53 -5.64
CA GLN A 13 -6.22 9.28 -4.89
C GLN A 13 -4.81 8.71 -4.68
N SER A 14 -3.78 9.56 -4.68
CA SER A 14 -2.39 9.11 -4.55
C SER A 14 -1.89 8.99 -3.11
N ILE A 15 -2.66 9.50 -2.13
CA ILE A 15 -2.25 9.58 -0.72
C ILE A 15 -3.12 8.67 0.13
N ASP A 16 -2.54 7.59 0.64
CA ASP A 16 -3.21 6.78 1.66
C ASP A 16 -3.00 7.36 3.05
N TYR A 17 -4.05 7.27 3.86
CA TYR A 17 -4.01 7.72 5.23
C TYR A 17 -3.58 6.56 6.15
N ALA A 18 -2.37 6.69 6.70
CA ALA A 18 -1.75 5.73 7.60
C ALA A 18 -1.68 6.24 9.05
N GLY A 19 -2.77 6.82 9.57
CA GLY A 19 -2.78 7.51 10.87
C GLY A 19 -2.43 6.65 12.10
N MET A 20 -2.56 5.33 11.98
CA MET A 20 -2.22 4.37 13.03
C MET A 20 -0.71 4.09 13.14
N PHE A 21 0.07 4.49 12.14
CA PHE A 21 1.49 4.24 12.08
C PHE A 21 2.28 5.50 12.49
N PRO A 22 3.57 5.37 12.81
CA PRO A 22 4.41 6.53 13.07
C PRO A 22 4.38 7.54 11.90
N PRO A 23 4.43 8.86 12.19
CA PRO A 23 4.63 9.45 13.52
C PRO A 23 3.35 9.62 14.36
N CYS A 24 2.17 9.45 13.76
CA CYS A 24 0.89 9.75 14.43
C CYS A 24 0.55 8.74 15.53
N ASN A 25 0.76 7.43 15.28
CA ASN A 25 0.49 6.35 16.23
C ASN A 25 -0.90 6.40 16.88
N LEU A 26 -1.93 6.79 16.13
CA LEU A 26 -3.29 6.86 16.64
C LEU A 26 -3.86 5.46 16.89
N GLY A 27 -4.75 5.34 17.87
CA GLY A 27 -5.60 4.16 18.00
C GLY A 27 -6.60 4.06 16.84
N LEU A 28 -7.09 2.85 16.56
CA LEU A 28 -7.98 2.56 15.44
C LEU A 28 -9.20 3.49 15.37
N GLU A 29 -9.89 3.70 16.50
CA GLU A 29 -11.07 4.55 16.56
C GLU A 29 -10.76 6.01 16.19
N ALA A 30 -9.70 6.58 16.77
CA ALA A 30 -9.29 7.95 16.46
C ALA A 30 -8.87 8.11 14.99
N ALA A 31 -8.15 7.12 14.46
CA ALA A 31 -7.74 7.11 13.06
C ALA A 31 -8.96 7.00 12.12
N LEU A 32 -9.91 6.11 12.38
CA LEU A 32 -11.11 5.98 11.55
C LEU A 32 -12.00 7.23 11.60
N LYS A 33 -12.16 7.86 12.77
CA LYS A 33 -12.88 9.14 12.90
C LYS A 33 -12.23 10.25 12.07
N ASN A 34 -10.90 10.33 12.08
CA ASN A 34 -10.18 11.26 11.22
C ASN A 34 -10.41 10.94 9.73
N HIS A 35 -10.31 9.66 9.35
CA HIS A 35 -10.55 9.24 7.97
C HIS A 35 -11.96 9.60 7.49
N ALA A 36 -12.98 9.34 8.31
CA ALA A 36 -14.37 9.69 8.07
C ALA A 36 -14.57 11.21 7.85
N GLN A 37 -13.81 12.05 8.54
CA GLN A 37 -13.79 13.49 8.28
C GLN A 37 -13.08 13.82 6.96
N TYR A 38 -11.96 13.17 6.68
CA TYR A 38 -11.15 13.44 5.48
C TYR A 38 -11.85 13.07 4.18
N VAL A 39 -12.60 11.95 4.14
CA VAL A 39 -13.40 11.57 2.97
C VAL A 39 -14.51 12.58 2.64
N ARG A 40 -14.93 13.40 3.62
CA ARG A 40 -15.92 14.49 3.47
C ARG A 40 -15.29 15.86 3.25
N SER A 41 -13.96 15.94 3.25
CA SER A 41 -13.24 17.21 3.08
C SER A 41 -13.20 17.64 1.61
N VAL A 42 -12.93 18.93 1.39
CA VAL A 42 -12.70 19.49 0.05
C VAL A 42 -11.47 18.91 -0.65
N ASP A 43 -10.55 18.32 0.11
CA ASP A 43 -9.29 17.73 -0.35
C ASP A 43 -9.35 16.20 -0.48
N SER A 44 -10.52 15.60 -0.25
CA SER A 44 -10.79 14.14 -0.35
C SER A 44 -10.38 13.54 -1.70
N TRP A 45 -10.34 14.35 -2.76
CA TRP A 45 -9.90 13.91 -4.08
C TRP A 45 -8.46 13.39 -4.11
N MET A 46 -7.59 13.80 -3.16
CA MET A 46 -6.22 13.26 -3.05
C MET A 46 -6.14 11.94 -2.29
N LEU A 47 -7.19 11.62 -1.52
CA LEU A 47 -7.20 10.51 -0.57
C LEU A 47 -7.45 9.18 -1.30
N GLY A 48 -6.51 8.24 -1.16
CA GLY A 48 -6.60 6.89 -1.69
C GLY A 48 -7.45 5.99 -0.81
N GLY A 49 -6.84 5.41 0.22
CA GLY A 49 -7.49 4.57 1.22
C GLY A 49 -6.92 4.76 2.62
N PHE A 50 -7.58 4.13 3.58
CA PHE A 50 -7.13 3.96 4.95
C PHE A 50 -6.23 2.74 5.05
N VAL A 51 -4.97 2.91 5.47
CA VAL A 51 -4.04 1.78 5.66
C VAL A 51 -4.44 1.02 6.91
N LEU A 52 -4.89 -0.23 6.75
CA LEU A 52 -5.42 -1.07 7.82
C LEU A 52 -4.79 -2.45 7.78
N SER A 53 -4.22 -2.90 8.90
CA SER A 53 -3.79 -4.29 9.05
C SER A 53 -4.99 -5.23 8.91
N ILE A 54 -4.83 -6.34 8.19
CA ILE A 54 -5.87 -7.37 8.08
C ILE A 54 -6.37 -7.86 9.45
N GLU A 55 -5.50 -7.86 10.46
CA GLU A 55 -5.83 -8.26 11.85
C GLU A 55 -6.84 -7.32 12.53
N GLN A 56 -7.03 -6.11 12.00
CA GLN A 56 -7.89 -5.08 12.58
C GLN A 56 -9.23 -4.94 11.85
N PHE A 57 -9.48 -5.76 10.82
CA PHE A 57 -10.74 -5.72 10.06
C PHE A 57 -11.96 -5.92 10.95
N ASP A 58 -11.94 -6.90 11.86
CA ASP A 58 -13.08 -7.16 12.74
C ASP A 58 -13.34 -6.01 13.73
N ALA A 59 -12.29 -5.36 14.23
CA ALA A 59 -12.42 -4.19 15.08
C ALA A 59 -12.98 -2.99 14.30
N ALA A 60 -12.59 -2.82 13.03
CA ALA A 60 -13.07 -1.74 12.18
C ALA A 60 -14.58 -1.85 11.85
N LYS A 61 -15.14 -3.07 11.80
CA LYS A 61 -16.59 -3.30 11.58
C LYS A 61 -17.46 -2.57 12.61
N GLN A 62 -16.98 -2.41 13.84
CA GLN A 62 -17.71 -1.75 14.92
C GLN A 62 -17.77 -0.22 14.77
N LEU A 63 -17.03 0.34 13.81
CA LEU A 63 -16.86 1.78 13.61
C LEU A 63 -17.41 2.24 12.25
N LEU A 64 -18.12 1.38 11.52
CA LEU A 64 -18.67 1.70 10.21
C LEU A 64 -19.76 2.78 10.25
N SER A 65 -20.37 3.04 11.41
CA SER A 65 -21.36 4.11 11.58
C SER A 65 -20.80 5.51 11.31
N GLU A 66 -19.48 5.68 11.25
CA GLU A 66 -18.81 6.92 10.86
C GLU A 66 -18.84 7.17 9.34
N PHE A 67 -19.21 6.16 8.54
CA PHE A 67 -19.23 6.17 7.07
C PHE A 67 -20.65 6.10 6.52
N ASP A 68 -20.80 6.47 5.25
CA ASP A 68 -22.08 6.40 4.53
C ASP A 68 -21.82 6.03 3.05
N PRO A 69 -22.85 5.64 2.27
CA PRO A 69 -22.64 5.18 0.89
C PRO A 69 -22.01 6.21 -0.07
N LEU A 70 -22.02 7.51 0.27
CA LEU A 70 -21.32 8.54 -0.51
C LEU A 70 -19.87 8.74 -0.03
N HIS A 71 -19.55 8.28 1.17
CA HIS A 71 -18.26 8.44 1.84
C HIS A 71 -17.86 7.12 2.49
N THR A 72 -17.52 6.13 1.65
CA THR A 72 -17.22 4.77 2.07
C THR A 72 -15.86 4.66 2.76
N LEU A 73 -15.68 3.59 3.54
CA LEU A 73 -14.38 3.18 4.05
C LEU A 73 -13.62 2.44 2.94
N ARG A 74 -12.71 3.17 2.28
CA ARG A 74 -11.79 2.60 1.31
C ARG A 74 -10.53 2.12 2.02
N VAL A 75 -10.18 0.85 1.88
CA VAL A 75 -9.08 0.25 2.64
C VAL A 75 -7.91 -0.13 1.74
N ALA A 76 -6.72 0.33 2.14
CA ALA A 76 -5.43 -0.18 1.73
C ALA A 76 -5.05 -1.30 2.71
N ALA A 77 -5.31 -2.55 2.36
CA ALA A 77 -5.09 -3.68 3.24
C ALA A 77 -3.59 -3.91 3.45
N LEU A 78 -3.14 -4.07 4.69
CA LEU A 78 -1.75 -4.37 5.01
C LEU A 78 -1.65 -5.81 5.51
N GLY A 79 -0.97 -6.64 4.72
CA GLY A 79 -0.65 -8.02 5.06
C GLY A 79 0.47 -8.13 6.10
N PRO A 80 0.63 -9.31 6.72
CA PRO A 80 1.69 -9.59 7.68
C PRO A 80 3.06 -9.62 6.99
N LYS A 81 4.13 -9.59 7.79
CA LYS A 81 5.49 -9.84 7.28
C LYS A 81 5.76 -11.34 7.33
N THR A 82 6.18 -11.90 6.20
CA THR A 82 6.61 -13.29 6.07
C THR A 82 8.08 -13.35 5.67
N ALA A 83 8.76 -14.44 6.03
CA ALA A 83 10.21 -14.58 5.84
C ALA A 83 10.59 -15.52 4.70
N THR A 84 9.67 -16.41 4.28
CA THR A 84 9.88 -17.43 3.26
C THR A 84 8.72 -17.46 2.28
N ALA A 85 8.94 -18.04 1.09
CA ALA A 85 7.92 -18.22 0.07
C ALA A 85 6.73 -19.08 0.55
N ASP A 86 6.99 -20.17 1.27
CA ASP A 86 5.94 -21.06 1.80
C ASP A 86 5.02 -20.32 2.77
N ALA A 87 5.60 -19.66 3.79
CA ALA A 87 4.82 -18.89 4.76
C ALA A 87 4.10 -17.69 4.13
N PHE A 88 4.64 -17.17 3.03
CA PHE A 88 3.99 -16.13 2.23
C PHE A 88 2.73 -16.66 1.55
N LEU A 89 2.80 -17.79 0.86
CA LEU A 89 1.63 -18.39 0.21
C LEU A 89 0.56 -18.80 1.23
N ASP A 90 0.96 -19.44 2.33
CA ASP A 90 0.04 -19.80 3.42
C ASP A 90 -0.72 -18.58 3.94
N ALA A 91 -0.04 -17.44 4.08
CA ALA A 91 -0.67 -16.20 4.53
C ALA A 91 -1.63 -15.59 3.49
N LEU A 92 -1.42 -15.81 2.18
CA LEU A 92 -2.27 -15.23 1.14
C LEU A 92 -3.69 -15.79 1.16
N ASP A 93 -3.88 -17.08 1.46
CA ASP A 93 -5.20 -17.69 1.57
C ASP A 93 -6.01 -17.06 2.71
N ASP A 94 -5.39 -16.90 3.88
CA ASP A 94 -6.00 -16.24 5.03
C ASP A 94 -6.31 -14.76 4.74
N ILE A 95 -5.42 -14.08 4.02
CA ILE A 95 -5.60 -12.67 3.60
C ILE A 95 -6.78 -12.55 2.63
N ASP A 96 -6.87 -13.39 1.60
CA ASP A 96 -7.99 -13.36 0.64
C ASP A 96 -9.31 -13.63 1.35
N ALA A 97 -9.35 -14.62 2.25
CA ALA A 97 -10.53 -14.92 3.05
C ALA A 97 -10.94 -13.71 3.94
N ALA A 98 -9.98 -13.08 4.61
CA ALA A 98 -10.22 -11.90 5.45
C ALA A 98 -10.73 -10.71 4.62
N ILE A 99 -10.12 -10.44 3.46
CA ILE A 99 -10.52 -9.39 2.51
C ILE A 99 -11.94 -9.61 2.02
N ARG A 100 -12.28 -10.82 1.57
CA ARG A 100 -13.63 -11.15 1.11
C ARG A 100 -14.66 -11.06 2.22
N SER A 101 -14.32 -11.52 3.42
CA SER A 101 -15.18 -11.45 4.61
C SER A 101 -15.47 -9.99 5.00
N PHE A 102 -14.44 -9.15 5.04
CA PHE A 102 -14.57 -7.75 5.41
C PHE A 102 -15.34 -6.95 4.37
N ALA A 103 -15.02 -7.11 3.08
CA ALA A 103 -15.74 -6.44 1.99
C ALA A 103 -17.24 -6.83 1.93
N ARG A 104 -17.59 -8.08 2.26
CA ARG A 104 -18.99 -8.56 2.27
C ARG A 104 -19.76 -8.18 3.52
N TYR A 105 -19.09 -7.72 4.58
CA TYR A 105 -19.76 -7.35 5.82
C TYR A 105 -20.75 -6.20 5.60
N ASP A 106 -20.35 -5.21 4.80
CA ASP A 106 -21.23 -4.15 4.32
C ASP A 106 -20.72 -3.64 2.96
N VAL A 107 -21.30 -4.16 1.88
CA VAL A 107 -20.87 -3.89 0.50
C VAL A 107 -21.12 -2.44 0.06
N ASP A 108 -22.01 -1.73 0.76
CA ASP A 108 -22.33 -0.34 0.46
C ASP A 108 -21.36 0.62 1.17
N LEU A 109 -20.68 0.16 2.22
CA LEU A 109 -19.79 0.98 3.05
C LEU A 109 -18.31 0.60 2.95
N ILE A 110 -17.96 -0.61 2.53
CA ILE A 110 -16.57 -1.09 2.52
C ILE A 110 -16.10 -1.38 1.11
N SER A 111 -14.92 -0.88 0.76
CA SER A 111 -14.20 -1.29 -0.44
C SER A 111 -12.72 -1.51 -0.15
N ILE A 112 -12.16 -2.63 -0.58
CA ILE A 112 -10.71 -2.88 -0.54
C ILE A 112 -10.10 -2.37 -1.85
N ASN A 113 -9.24 -1.37 -1.78
CA ASN A 113 -8.60 -0.78 -2.95
C ASN A 113 -7.44 -1.66 -3.45
N HIS A 114 -6.61 -2.12 -2.52
CA HIS A 114 -5.40 -2.88 -2.81
C HIS A 114 -4.86 -3.58 -1.55
N LEU A 115 -3.98 -4.54 -1.74
CA LEU A 115 -3.16 -5.18 -0.71
C LEU A 115 -1.73 -4.63 -0.77
N GLU A 116 -1.09 -4.49 0.39
CA GLU A 116 0.34 -4.21 0.53
C GLU A 116 0.97 -5.27 1.43
N MET A 117 2.08 -5.85 1.00
CA MET A 117 2.75 -6.90 1.78
C MET A 117 4.24 -6.94 1.44
N LEU A 118 5.08 -7.33 2.41
CA LEU A 118 6.50 -7.56 2.16
C LEU A 118 6.66 -8.79 1.27
N LEU A 119 7.51 -8.69 0.24
CA LEU A 119 7.88 -9.82 -0.61
C LEU A 119 9.15 -10.50 -0.07
N PRO A 120 9.06 -11.76 0.39
CA PRO A 120 10.23 -12.51 0.83
C PRO A 120 11.31 -12.62 -0.26
N PRO A 121 12.58 -12.74 0.11
CA PRO A 121 13.69 -12.77 -0.84
C PRO A 121 13.81 -14.03 -1.68
N ASP A 122 13.19 -15.12 -1.25
CA ASP A 122 13.13 -16.42 -1.90
C ASP A 122 11.89 -16.59 -2.80
N VAL A 123 11.05 -15.56 -2.96
CA VAL A 123 9.91 -15.60 -3.89
C VAL A 123 10.39 -15.55 -5.34
N GLU A 124 9.95 -16.55 -6.11
CA GLU A 124 10.20 -16.65 -7.55
C GLU A 124 8.91 -16.48 -8.36
N LEU A 125 9.03 -16.51 -9.69
CA LEU A 125 7.91 -16.27 -10.61
C LEU A 125 6.74 -17.25 -10.42
N ALA A 126 7.02 -18.52 -10.11
CA ALA A 126 5.98 -19.52 -9.86
C ALA A 126 5.09 -19.14 -8.67
N VAL A 127 5.70 -18.65 -7.58
CA VAL A 127 5.00 -18.19 -6.38
C VAL A 127 4.14 -16.95 -6.67
N LEU A 128 4.60 -16.04 -7.54
CA LEU A 128 3.75 -14.92 -7.97
C LEU A 128 2.54 -15.36 -8.79
N LYS A 129 2.67 -16.41 -9.61
CA LYS A 129 1.53 -17.00 -10.35
C LYS A 129 0.50 -17.61 -9.40
N GLU A 130 0.96 -18.29 -8.34
CA GLU A 130 0.08 -18.80 -7.29
C GLU A 130 -0.59 -17.66 -6.51
N ALA A 131 0.17 -16.61 -6.14
CA ALA A 131 -0.38 -15.42 -5.50
C ALA A 131 -1.49 -14.76 -6.35
N LYS A 132 -1.29 -14.66 -7.67
CA LYS A 132 -2.29 -14.12 -8.60
C LYS A 132 -3.54 -15.01 -8.67
N ALA A 133 -3.38 -16.33 -8.63
CA ALA A 133 -4.51 -17.26 -8.60
C ALA A 133 -5.36 -17.10 -7.31
N ILE A 134 -4.72 -16.84 -6.16
CA ILE A 134 -5.39 -16.61 -4.88
C ILE A 134 -6.09 -15.24 -4.85
N LEU A 135 -5.35 -14.18 -5.17
CA LEU A 135 -5.81 -12.79 -4.99
C LEU A 135 -6.65 -12.26 -6.16
N GLY A 136 -6.63 -12.96 -7.31
CA GLY A 136 -7.34 -12.57 -8.51
C GLY A 136 -6.94 -11.18 -9.01
N ASP A 137 -7.93 -10.33 -9.27
CA ASP A 137 -7.71 -8.99 -9.83
C ASP A 137 -7.58 -7.89 -8.77
N LEU A 138 -7.41 -8.26 -7.49
CA LEU A 138 -7.07 -7.28 -6.47
C LEU A 138 -5.69 -6.66 -6.80
N PRO A 139 -5.57 -5.31 -6.85
CA PRO A 139 -4.26 -4.69 -6.95
C PRO A 139 -3.38 -5.00 -5.74
N VAL A 140 -2.12 -5.33 -5.96
CA VAL A 140 -1.18 -5.67 -4.88
C VAL A 140 0.13 -4.93 -5.05
N PHE A 141 0.63 -4.37 -3.96
CA PHE A 141 1.94 -3.71 -3.94
C PHE A 141 2.91 -4.51 -3.07
N TRP A 142 3.89 -5.13 -3.73
CA TRP A 142 4.94 -5.91 -3.09
C TRP A 142 6.06 -5.01 -2.60
N GLU A 143 6.26 -4.96 -1.28
CA GLU A 143 7.34 -4.18 -0.65
C GLU A 143 8.65 -4.99 -0.67
N ALA A 144 9.74 -4.37 -1.13
CA ALA A 144 11.09 -4.94 -1.02
C ALA A 144 12.09 -3.82 -0.66
N PRO A 145 13.25 -4.18 -0.06
CA PRO A 145 14.29 -3.20 0.25
C PRO A 145 14.91 -2.63 -1.03
N SER A 146 15.49 -1.44 -0.90
CA SER A 146 15.97 -0.63 -2.04
C SER A 146 17.12 -1.26 -2.81
N ASP A 147 17.93 -2.10 -2.17
CA ASP A 147 19.01 -2.88 -2.79
C ASP A 147 18.49 -4.01 -3.68
N ARG A 148 17.26 -4.49 -3.45
CA ARG A 148 16.56 -5.49 -4.28
C ARG A 148 15.52 -4.90 -5.21
N ALA A 149 15.42 -3.58 -5.32
CA ALA A 149 14.38 -2.90 -6.08
C ALA A 149 14.34 -3.38 -7.55
N GLN A 150 15.46 -3.29 -8.27
CA GLN A 150 15.52 -3.66 -9.70
C GLN A 150 15.15 -5.13 -9.94
N GLN A 151 15.65 -6.05 -9.10
CA GLN A 151 15.35 -7.48 -9.18
C GLN A 151 13.86 -7.74 -8.96
N THR A 152 13.29 -7.12 -7.93
CA THR A 152 11.85 -7.26 -7.60
C THR A 152 10.98 -6.67 -8.71
N ILE A 153 11.32 -5.49 -9.22
CA ILE A 153 10.59 -4.84 -10.31
C ILE A 153 10.62 -5.71 -11.57
N ALA A 154 11.77 -6.26 -11.94
CA ALA A 154 11.90 -7.16 -13.09
C ALA A 154 11.08 -8.44 -12.92
N LEU A 155 11.08 -9.03 -11.72
CA LEU A 155 10.29 -10.20 -11.38
C LEU A 155 8.77 -9.92 -11.52
N VAL A 156 8.29 -8.84 -10.92
CA VAL A 156 6.87 -8.46 -10.98
C VAL A 156 6.47 -8.06 -12.41
N ALA A 157 7.32 -7.34 -13.13
CA ALA A 157 7.07 -6.98 -14.53
C ALA A 157 7.01 -8.22 -15.44
N GLY A 158 7.90 -9.20 -15.23
CA GLY A 158 7.89 -10.45 -15.96
C GLY A 158 6.65 -11.31 -15.67
N HIS A 159 6.13 -11.26 -14.44
CA HIS A 159 4.83 -11.85 -14.13
C HIS A 159 3.70 -11.12 -14.87
N ASN A 160 3.61 -9.80 -14.71
CA ASN A 160 2.54 -9.00 -15.31
C ASN A 160 2.48 -9.09 -16.84
N SER A 161 3.61 -9.33 -17.53
CA SER A 161 3.61 -9.49 -19.00
C SER A 161 2.91 -10.75 -19.48
N ASP A 162 2.77 -11.77 -18.62
CA ASP A 162 2.05 -13.02 -18.91
C ASP A 162 0.56 -12.94 -18.56
N GLU A 163 0.12 -11.90 -17.84
CA GLU A 163 -1.24 -11.78 -17.31
C GLU A 163 -2.16 -10.95 -18.21
N GLU A 164 -3.43 -11.34 -18.32
CA GLU A 164 -4.45 -10.54 -19.02
C GLU A 164 -4.72 -9.21 -18.31
N VAL A 165 -4.67 -9.23 -16.98
CA VAL A 165 -4.86 -8.05 -16.11
C VAL A 165 -3.69 -7.97 -15.13
N ALA A 166 -2.76 -7.05 -15.42
CA ALA A 166 -1.61 -6.74 -14.58
C ALA A 166 -2.05 -5.98 -13.32
N THR A 167 -2.05 -6.66 -12.16
CA THR A 167 -2.49 -6.10 -10.87
C THR A 167 -1.39 -5.95 -9.84
N PHE A 168 -0.21 -6.53 -10.08
CA PHE A 168 0.90 -6.40 -9.15
C PHE A 168 1.75 -5.17 -9.44
N GLY A 169 2.18 -4.51 -8.38
CA GLY A 169 3.03 -3.32 -8.38
C GLY A 169 4.15 -3.44 -7.37
N TYR A 170 5.10 -2.52 -7.46
CA TYR A 170 6.24 -2.45 -6.55
C TYR A 170 6.04 -1.39 -5.48
N LYS A 171 6.47 -1.66 -4.25
CA LYS A 171 6.46 -0.69 -3.16
C LYS A 171 7.84 -0.51 -2.57
N LEU A 172 8.26 0.75 -2.46
CA LEU A 172 9.49 1.12 -1.80
C LEU A 172 9.20 1.82 -0.47
N ARG A 173 9.90 1.38 0.58
CA ARG A 173 10.00 2.13 1.84
C ARG A 173 11.04 3.25 1.69
N THR A 174 10.65 4.47 2.06
CA THR A 174 11.46 5.70 1.95
C THR A 174 11.77 6.34 3.30
N GLY A 175 11.48 5.65 4.40
CA GLY A 175 11.90 6.05 5.74
C GLY A 175 11.50 5.05 6.82
N GLY A 176 11.98 5.29 8.04
CA GLY A 176 11.70 4.45 9.19
C GLY A 176 12.42 4.94 10.44
N VAL A 177 12.62 4.03 11.39
CA VAL A 177 13.33 4.30 12.65
C VAL A 177 14.79 3.85 12.63
N THR A 178 15.24 3.26 11.52
CA THR A 178 16.61 2.79 11.31
C THR A 178 17.17 3.42 10.04
N ALA A 179 18.49 3.58 9.97
CA ALA A 179 19.16 4.26 8.85
C ALA A 179 18.94 3.54 7.50
N ASP A 180 18.91 2.21 7.51
CA ASP A 180 18.68 1.36 6.34
C ASP A 180 17.26 1.50 5.75
N ALA A 181 16.31 2.08 6.48
CA ALA A 181 14.99 2.39 5.97
C ALA A 181 14.95 3.63 5.05
N PHE A 182 16.07 4.35 4.92
CA PHE A 182 16.18 5.56 4.10
C PHE A 182 17.03 5.29 2.86
N PRO A 183 16.40 5.03 1.70
CA PRO A 183 17.13 4.84 0.46
C PRO A 183 17.83 6.13 0.02
N THR A 184 18.96 5.96 -0.65
CA THR A 184 19.68 7.06 -1.31
C THR A 184 18.84 7.63 -2.46
N SER A 185 19.14 8.87 -2.87
CA SER A 185 18.48 9.49 -4.02
C SER A 185 18.64 8.68 -5.32
N ALA A 186 19.76 7.97 -5.48
CA ALA A 186 19.98 7.07 -6.62
C ALA A 186 19.02 5.87 -6.58
N GLN A 187 18.89 5.22 -5.41
CA GLN A 187 17.96 4.10 -5.24
C GLN A 187 16.49 4.51 -5.43
N ILE A 188 16.10 5.70 -4.98
CA ILE A 188 14.75 6.24 -5.24
C ILE A 188 14.56 6.48 -6.74
N ALA A 189 15.56 7.06 -7.42
CA ALA A 189 15.50 7.27 -8.87
C ALA A 189 15.36 5.94 -9.63
N ASP A 190 16.10 4.89 -9.24
CA ASP A 190 15.97 3.56 -9.83
C ASP A 190 14.56 2.97 -9.63
N ALA A 191 13.99 3.17 -8.44
CA ALA A 191 12.62 2.76 -8.11
C ALA A 191 11.52 3.60 -8.78
N LEU A 192 11.86 4.74 -9.40
CA LEU A 192 10.95 5.55 -10.22
C LEU A 192 11.09 5.22 -11.71
N VAL A 193 12.33 5.12 -12.20
CA VAL A 193 12.64 4.97 -13.62
C VAL A 193 12.43 3.54 -14.10
N THR A 194 12.88 2.54 -13.34
CA THR A 194 12.78 1.13 -13.76
C THR A 194 11.32 0.68 -13.90
N PRO A 195 10.40 0.97 -12.96
CA PRO A 195 9.00 0.61 -13.13
C PRO A 195 8.34 1.32 -14.32
N ALA A 196 8.73 2.57 -14.60
CA ALA A 196 8.21 3.33 -15.72
C ALA A 196 8.52 2.67 -17.07
N THR A 197 9.69 2.02 -17.23
CA THR A 197 10.01 1.28 -18.46
C THR A 197 9.14 0.03 -18.63
N HIS A 198 8.61 -0.51 -17.54
CA HIS A 198 7.73 -1.69 -17.54
C HIS A 198 6.25 -1.34 -17.38
N GLN A 199 5.89 -0.05 -17.31
CA GLN A 199 4.54 0.42 -16.95
C GLN A 199 4.02 -0.19 -15.65
N LEU A 200 4.92 -0.49 -14.72
CA LEU A 200 4.59 -1.13 -13.45
C LEU A 200 4.08 -0.08 -12.45
N PRO A 201 2.92 -0.26 -11.81
CA PRO A 201 2.46 0.60 -10.73
C PRO A 201 3.46 0.63 -9.58
N ILE A 202 3.65 1.80 -8.99
CA ILE A 202 4.57 1.98 -7.87
C ILE A 202 3.87 2.63 -6.69
N LYS A 203 4.38 2.30 -5.51
CA LYS A 203 4.00 2.94 -4.25
C LYS A 203 5.22 3.29 -3.42
N PHE A 204 5.13 4.38 -2.68
CA PHE A 204 6.12 4.76 -1.68
C PHE A 204 5.48 4.85 -0.31
N THR A 205 6.23 4.49 0.73
CA THR A 205 5.75 4.56 2.12
C THR A 205 6.83 5.04 3.07
N ALA A 206 6.41 5.68 4.16
CA ALA A 206 7.25 6.24 5.23
C ALA A 206 8.30 7.28 4.77
N GLY A 207 8.63 8.24 5.63
CA GLY A 207 9.71 9.21 5.36
C GLY A 207 9.36 10.37 4.41
N LEU A 208 8.23 10.33 3.71
CA LEU A 208 7.77 11.39 2.79
C LEU A 208 7.00 12.54 3.47
N HIS A 209 7.10 12.65 4.79
CA HIS A 209 6.44 13.73 5.55
C HIS A 209 7.06 15.11 5.31
N HIS A 210 8.28 15.14 4.77
CA HIS A 210 9.00 16.36 4.45
C HIS A 210 9.33 16.38 2.95
N PRO A 211 8.96 17.44 2.22
CA PRO A 211 9.12 17.49 0.76
C PRO A 211 10.57 17.73 0.32
N ILE A 212 11.50 17.90 1.25
CA ILE A 212 12.91 18.18 1.00
C ILE A 212 13.76 17.22 1.82
N ARG A 213 14.77 16.63 1.17
CA ARG A 213 15.76 15.79 1.86
C ARG A 213 16.50 16.63 2.90
N GLN A 214 16.55 16.11 4.12
CA GLN A 214 17.19 16.74 5.26
C GLN A 214 17.95 15.69 6.05
N PHE A 215 19.06 16.07 6.65
CA PHE A 215 19.77 15.20 7.60
C PHE A 215 19.01 15.17 8.93
N ARG A 216 18.87 13.98 9.50
CA ARG A 216 18.18 13.72 10.77
C ARG A 216 19.14 13.01 11.72
N ASP A 217 19.47 13.64 12.83
CA ASP A 217 20.39 13.08 13.83
C ASP A 217 19.88 11.75 14.40
N GLU A 218 18.55 11.59 14.52
CA GLU A 218 17.91 10.43 15.15
C GLU A 218 18.14 9.12 14.37
N VAL A 219 18.30 9.24 13.05
CA VAL A 219 18.47 8.10 12.13
C VAL A 219 19.78 8.17 11.35
N LYS A 220 20.58 9.23 11.55
CA LYS A 220 21.90 9.49 10.95
C LYS A 220 21.89 9.47 9.41
N THR A 221 20.83 9.98 8.80
CA THR A 221 20.64 10.03 7.33
C THR A 221 19.87 11.26 6.88
#